data_AF-R7ZXV5-F1
#
_entry.id   AF-R7ZXV5-F1
#
_cell.length_a   1.000
_cell.length_b   1.000
_cell.length_c   1.000
_cell.angle_alpha   90.00
_cell.angle_beta   90.00
_cell.angle_gamma   90.00
#
_symmetry.space_group_name_H-M   'P 1'
#
loop_
_entity.id
_entity.type
_entity.pdbx_description
1 polymer ?
#
loop_
_entity_poly.entity_id
_entity_poly.type
_entity_poly.pdbx_seq_one_letter_code
_entity_poly.pdbx_strand_id
1 'polypeptide(L)' 'MIHCTRSAIALVVICLTIVGNVFAQMQPDIPQPRGPVNLRETSNLVLFIILPALVLIGYFFWRRAMKRRENKGE' A
#
# COMPACT_ATOMS: atom_id res chain seq x y z
N MET A 1 30.60 35.12 6.39
CA MET A 1 31.16 33.77 6.66
C MET A 1 30.18 32.79 7.33
N ILE A 2 29.24 33.22 8.17
CA ILE A 2 28.33 32.33 8.94
C ILE A 2 27.29 31.58 8.06
N HIS A 3 26.91 32.10 6.89
CA HIS A 3 25.97 31.41 5.98
C HIS A 3 26.63 30.26 5.20
N CYS A 4 27.93 30.36 4.92
CA CYS A 4 28.68 29.33 4.18
C CYS A 4 28.91 28.08 5.06
N THR A 5 29.18 28.27 6.35
CA THR A 5 29.36 27.17 7.31
C THR A 5 28.06 26.42 7.59
N ARG A 6 26.92 27.12 7.62
CA ARG A 6 25.59 26.50 7.79
C ARG A 6 25.18 25.64 6.59
N SER A 7 25.46 26.10 5.36
CA SER A 7 25.23 25.29 4.15
C SER A 7 26.13 24.05 4.10
N ALA A 8 27.40 24.16 4.47
CA ALA A 8 28.31 23.02 4.49
C ALA A 8 27.89 21.95 5.51
N ILE A 9 27.46 22.37 6.71
CA ILE A 9 26.98 21.45 7.75
C ILE A 9 25.70 20.75 7.29
N ALA A 10 24.75 21.47 6.70
CA ALA A 10 23.52 20.89 6.18
C ALA A 10 23.80 19.83 5.08
N LEU A 11 24.75 20.11 4.19
CA LEU A 11 25.12 19.21 3.09
C LEU A 11 25.82 17.95 3.61
N VAL A 12 26.68 18.07 4.63
CA VAL A 12 27.31 16.92 5.31
C VAL A 12 26.27 16.06 6.03
N VAL A 13 25.30 16.66 6.72
CA VAL A 13 24.22 15.92 7.41
C VAL A 13 23.32 15.19 6.40
N ILE A 14 22.99 15.83 5.27
CA ILE A 14 22.20 15.21 4.19
C ILE A 14 22.96 14.03 3.56
N CYS A 15 24.26 14.17 3.30
CA CYS A 15 25.08 13.05 2.78
C CYS A 15 25.16 11.88 3.78
N LEU A 16 25.33 12.17 5.07
CA LEU A 16 25.39 11.14 6.12
C LEU A 16 24.08 10.36 6.26
N THR A 17 22.92 11.03 6.15
CA THR A 17 21.63 10.35 6.24
C THR A 17 21.33 9.51 5.00
N ILE A 18 21.67 9.96 3.80
CA ILE A 18 21.41 9.19 2.57
C ILE A 18 22.21 7.88 2.57
N VAL A 19 23.51 7.92 2.89
CA VAL A 19 24.36 6.72 2.90
C VAL A 19 23.92 5.73 3.97
N GLY A 20 23.56 6.18 5.17
CA GLY A 20 23.11 5.31 6.25
C GLY A 20 21.80 4.57 5.97
N ASN A 21 20.87 5.18 5.23
CA ASN A 21 19.59 4.54 4.89
C ASN A 21 19.73 3.43 3.85
N VAL A 22 20.71 3.52 2.93
CA VAL A 22 20.94 2.49 1.90
C VAL A 22 21.41 1.18 2.53
N PHE A 23 22.31 1.24 3.52
CA PHE A 23 22.80 0.05 4.22
C PHE A 23 21.76 -0.56 5.16
N ALA A 24 20.83 0.22 5.70
CA ALA A 24 19.74 -0.28 6.53
C ALA A 24 18.65 -1.06 5.75
N GLN A 25 18.61 -0.92 4.42
CA GLN A 25 17.65 -1.62 3.55
C GLN A 25 18.13 -3.01 3.09
N MET A 26 19.41 -3.32 3.26
CA MET A 26 19.92 -4.68 3.06
C MET A 26 19.72 -5.50 4.34
N GLN A 27 18.52 -6.07 4.50
CA GLN A 27 18.29 -7.06 5.54
C GLN A 27 18.73 -8.44 5.02
N PRO A 28 19.84 -9.03 5.52
CA PRO A 28 20.15 -10.42 5.24
C PRO A 28 19.05 -11.32 5.81
N ASP A 29 18.80 -12.45 5.14
CA ASP A 29 17.83 -13.47 5.57
C ASP A 29 16.34 -13.08 5.55
N ILE A 30 15.95 -11.98 4.89
CA ILE A 30 14.52 -11.73 4.63
C ILE A 30 14.01 -12.78 3.63
N PRO A 31 12.91 -13.48 3.95
CA PRO A 31 12.26 -14.36 3.00
C PRO A 31 12.00 -13.60 1.71
N GLN A 32 12.56 -14.09 0.61
CA GLN A 32 12.39 -13.48 -0.69
C GLN A 32 10.90 -13.30 -0.99
N PRO A 33 10.51 -12.23 -1.70
CA PRO A 33 9.11 -12.03 -2.06
C PRO A 33 8.60 -13.31 -2.70
N ARG A 34 7.50 -13.82 -2.15
CA ARG A 34 6.82 -14.99 -2.73
C ARG A 34 6.56 -14.66 -4.19
N GLY A 35 6.85 -15.61 -5.08
CA GLY A 35 6.62 -15.47 -6.51
C GLY A 35 5.14 -15.17 -6.83
N PRO A 36 4.75 -15.10 -8.10
CA PRO A 36 3.38 -14.79 -8.50
C PRO A 36 2.36 -15.60 -7.69
N VAL A 37 1.35 -14.92 -7.14
CA VAL A 37 0.32 -15.56 -6.30
C VAL A 37 -0.32 -16.69 -7.11
N ASN A 38 -0.22 -17.92 -6.59
CA ASN A 38 -0.77 -19.09 -7.24
C ASN A 38 -2.28 -19.16 -7.00
N LEU A 39 -3.08 -18.84 -8.03
CA LEU A 39 -4.54 -18.86 -7.98
C LEU A 39 -5.14 -20.28 -8.08
N ARG A 40 -4.32 -21.33 -8.24
CA ARG A 40 -4.79 -22.73 -8.17
C ARG A 40 -5.12 -23.15 -6.75
N GLU A 41 -4.47 -22.54 -5.76
CA GLU A 41 -4.78 -22.76 -4.35
C GLU A 41 -6.11 -22.08 -4.01
N THR A 42 -7.07 -22.86 -3.53
CA THR A 42 -8.41 -22.36 -3.20
C THR A 42 -8.37 -21.17 -2.24
N SER A 43 -7.49 -21.21 -1.23
CA SER A 43 -7.31 -20.11 -0.29
C SER A 43 -6.90 -18.80 -0.97
N ASN A 44 -5.97 -18.85 -1.92
CA ASN A 44 -5.51 -17.67 -2.64
C ASN A 44 -6.62 -17.15 -3.57
N LEU A 45 -7.31 -18.03 -4.29
CA LEU A 45 -8.45 -17.64 -5.13
C LEU A 45 -9.53 -16.94 -4.29
N VAL A 46 -9.87 -17.50 -3.13
CA VAL A 46 -10.89 -16.94 -2.25
C VAL A 46 -10.49 -15.57 -1.71
N LEU A 47 -9.27 -15.44 -1.19
CA LEU A 47 -8.80 -14.20 -0.57
C LEU A 47 -8.60 -13.08 -1.59
N PHE A 48 -7.96 -13.37 -2.72
CA PHE A 48 -7.54 -12.35 -3.67
C PHE A 48 -8.59 -12.02 -4.73
N ILE A 49 -9.56 -12.92 -5.00
CA ILE A 49 -10.57 -12.72 -6.05
C ILE A 49 -11.98 -12.73 -5.49
N ILE A 50 -12.39 -13.80 -4.81
CA ILE A 50 -13.79 -13.98 -4.38
C ILE A 50 -14.20 -12.95 -3.33
N LEU A 51 -13.38 -12.73 -2.30
CA LEU A 51 -13.70 -11.80 -1.22
C LEU A 51 -13.86 -10.36 -1.73
N PRO A 52 -12.94 -9.79 -2.53
CA PRO A 52 -13.17 -8.48 -3.17
C PRO A 52 -14.40 -8.43 -4.07
N ALA A 53 -14.67 -9.49 -4.84
CA ALA A 53 -15.85 -9.55 -5.70
C ALA A 53 -17.16 -9.51 -4.89
N LEU A 54 -17.23 -10.24 -3.77
CA LEU A 54 -18.39 -10.23 -2.87
C LEU A 54 -18.64 -8.84 -2.27
N VAL A 55 -17.59 -8.13 -1.87
CA VAL A 55 -17.71 -6.75 -1.36
C VAL A 55 -18.27 -5.83 -2.44
N LEU A 56 -17.77 -5.91 -3.67
CA LEU A 56 -18.27 -5.12 -4.80
C LEU A 56 -19.75 -5.44 -5.09
N ILE A 57 -20.10 -6.72 -5.19
CA ILE A 57 -21.47 -7.17 -5.42
C ILE A 57 -22.40 -6.65 -4.31
N GLY A 58 -22.02 -6.81 -3.04
CA GLY A 58 -22.76 -6.30 -1.90
C GLY A 58 -22.96 -4.78 -1.96
N TYR A 59 -21.92 -4.04 -2.32
CA TYR A 59 -21.99 -2.59 -2.53
C TYR A 59 -23.01 -2.21 -3.62
N PHE A 60 -23.03 -2.91 -4.75
CA PHE A 60 -24.01 -2.65 -5.81
C PHE A 60 -25.44 -2.93 -5.37
N PHE A 61 -25.68 -4.01 -4.63
CA PHE A 61 -26.99 -4.30 -4.05
C PHE A 61 -27.43 -3.22 -3.07
N TRP A 62 -26.54 -2.80 -2.17
CA TRP A 62 -26.80 -1.72 -1.22
C TRP A 62 -27.12 -0.41 -1.92
N ARG A 63 -26.29 0.00 -2.89
CA ARG A 63 -26.47 1.23 -3.67
C ARG A 63 -27.81 1.23 -4.39
N ARG A 64 -28.20 0.10 -4.99
CA ARG A 64 -29.50 -0.04 -5.66
C ARG A 64 -30.67 0.02 -4.68
N ALA A 65 -30.52 -0.57 -3.49
CA ALA A 65 -31.55 -0.53 -2.45
C ALA A 65 -31.78 0.90 -1.94
N MET A 66 -30.71 1.67 -1.71
CA MET A 66 -30.82 3.06 -1.26
C MET A 66 -31.50 3.96 -2.30
N LYS A 67 -31.12 3.85 -3.58
CA LYS A 67 -31.77 4.61 -4.66
C LYS A 67 -33.27 4.33 -4.78
N ARG A 68 -33.72 3.10 -4.47
CA ARG A 68 -35.16 2.77 -4.47
C ARG A 68 -35.94 3.38 -3.31
N ARG A 69 -35.28 3.70 -2.19
CA ARG A 69 -35.91 4.35 -1.03
C ARG A 69 -36.09 5.84 -1.28
N GLU A 70 -35.12 6.47 -1.94
CA GLU A 70 -35.18 7.87 -2.36
C GLU A 70 -36.38 8.14 -3.29
N ASN A 71 -36.63 7.26 -4.27
CA ASN A 71 -37.75 7.41 -5.21
C ASN A 71 -39.14 7.00 -4.65
N LYS A 72 -39.22 6.50 -3.42
CA LYS A 72 -40.47 6.07 -2.77
C LYS A 72 -40.85 6.94 -1.55
N GLY A 73 -40.10 8.01 -1.31
CA GLY A 73 -40.31 8.96 -0.22
C GLY A 73 -41.17 10.18 -0.59
N GLU A 74 -41.99 10.08 -1.64
CA GLU A 74 -43.14 10.95 -1.90
C GLU A 74 -44.44 10.17 -1.60
#